data_AF-A0A7C6FES8-F1
#
_entry.id   AF-A0A7C6FES8-F1
#
_cell.length_a   1.000
_cell.length_b   1.000
_cell.length_c   1.000
_cell.angle_alpha   90.00
_cell.angle_beta   90.00
_cell.angle_gamma   90.00
#
_symmetry.space_group_name_H-M   'P 1'
#
loop_
_entity.id
_entity.type
_entity.pdbx_description
1 polymer ?
#
loop_
_entity_poly.entity_id
_entity_poly.type
_entity_poly.pdbx_seq_one_letter_code
_entity_poly.pdbx_strand_id
1 'polypeptide(L)'
;MYVWKIEKLKADILLGLISPREKKFYLIAFLLLYSSLFIQAIIQVEILWGLELAMVQFLISILGLYYVYRRSRSSFKVFVERFTPVAWVFIVRSMFFMMLGMLNLYVMTWLFGFGDLFTAKNSLIIGMCFELLLYWRIGKHIESLNVIESVN
;
A
#
# COMPACT_ATOMS: atom_id res chain seq x y z
N MET A 1 -11.79 -13.02 -6.94
CA MET A 1 -10.95 -11.85 -6.59
C MET A 1 -10.09 -12.21 -5.37
N TYR A 2 -8.76 -12.09 -5.45
CA TYR A 2 -7.84 -12.61 -4.42
C TYR A 2 -7.76 -11.79 -3.13
N VAL A 3 -8.66 -10.80 -2.94
CA VAL A 3 -8.62 -9.81 -1.85
C VAL A 3 -8.39 -10.46 -0.48
N TRP A 4 -9.00 -11.61 -0.20
CA TRP A 4 -8.86 -12.30 1.09
C TRP A 4 -7.94 -13.53 1.04
N LYS A 5 -7.50 -13.97 -0.14
CA LYS A 5 -6.74 -15.21 -0.36
C LYS A 5 -5.36 -14.91 -0.96
N ILE A 6 -4.51 -14.20 -0.20
CA ILE A 6 -3.18 -13.78 -0.67
C ILE A 6 -2.26 -14.97 -0.96
N GLU A 7 -2.35 -16.07 -0.20
CA GLU A 7 -1.54 -17.26 -0.47
C GLU A 7 -1.93 -17.93 -1.78
N LYS A 8 -3.23 -17.95 -2.12
CA LYS A 8 -3.68 -18.42 -3.44
C LYS A 8 -3.13 -17.53 -4.56
N LEU A 9 -3.16 -16.20 -4.38
CA LEU A 9 -2.58 -15.27 -5.34
C LEU A 9 -1.08 -15.55 -5.56
N LYS A 10 -0.31 -15.75 -4.49
CA LYS A 10 1.12 -16.05 -4.60
C LYS A 10 1.36 -17.34 -5.38
N ALA A 11 0.61 -18.40 -5.09
CA ALA A 11 0.69 -19.66 -5.83
C ALA A 11 0.39 -19.46 -7.32
N ASP A 12 -0.70 -18.73 -7.63
CA ASP A 12 -1.11 -18.48 -9.02
C ASP A 12 -0.13 -17.56 -9.77
N ILE A 13 0.56 -16.64 -9.07
CA ILE A 13 1.67 -15.85 -9.63
C ILE A 13 2.84 -16.77 -10.02
N LEU A 14 3.25 -17.67 -9.12
CA LEU A 14 4.40 -18.55 -9.34
C LEU A 14 4.14 -19.58 -10.44
N LEU A 15 2.92 -20.11 -10.50
CA LEU A 15 2.49 -21.04 -11.55
C LEU A 15 2.20 -20.35 -12.89
N GLY A 16 2.32 -19.01 -12.97
CA GLY A 16 2.04 -18.26 -14.19
C GLY A 16 0.56 -18.30 -14.62
N LEU A 17 -0.35 -18.65 -13.70
CA LEU A 17 -1.78 -18.82 -13.97
C LEU A 17 -2.52 -17.49 -14.10
N ILE A 18 -1.92 -16.38 -13.67
CA ILE A 18 -2.48 -15.05 -13.85
C ILE A 18 -2.32 -14.59 -15.30
N SER A 19 -3.44 -14.38 -15.97
CA SER A 19 -3.46 -13.96 -17.36
C SER A 19 -2.82 -12.57 -17.55
N PRO A 20 -2.24 -12.27 -18.72
CA PRO A 20 -1.71 -10.94 -19.02
C PRO A 20 -2.74 -9.81 -18.90
N ARG A 21 -4.02 -10.10 -19.16
CA ARG A 21 -5.12 -9.15 -19.00
C ARG A 21 -5.34 -8.81 -17.53
N GLU A 22 -5.31 -9.80 -16.64
CA GLU A 22 -5.46 -9.57 -15.19
C GLU A 22 -4.26 -8.82 -14.62
N LYS A 23 -3.03 -9.12 -15.05
CA LYS A 23 -1.82 -8.35 -14.64
C LYS A 23 -1.96 -6.87 -14.99
N LYS A 24 -2.44 -6.56 -16.21
CA LYS A 24 -2.72 -5.18 -16.64
C LYS A 24 -3.82 -4.52 -15.81
N PHE A 25 -4.88 -5.26 -15.48
CA PHE A 25 -5.94 -4.76 -14.61
C PHE A 25 -5.40 -4.37 -13.23
N TYR A 26 -4.58 -5.21 -12.60
CA TYR A 26 -3.96 -4.87 -11.32
C TYR A 26 -3.09 -3.61 -11.42
N LEU A 27 -2.38 -3.42 -12.53
CA LEU A 27 -1.54 -2.24 -12.75
C LEU A 27 -2.37 -0.97 -12.85
N ILE A 28 -3.41 -1.00 -13.68
CA ILE A 28 -4.29 0.14 -13.85
C ILE A 28 -5.00 0.46 -12.53
N ALA A 29 -5.52 -0.56 -11.84
CA ALA A 29 -6.21 -0.39 -10.56
C ALA A 29 -5.27 0.20 -9.49
N PHE A 30 -4.04 -0.31 -9.39
CA PHE A 30 -3.01 0.23 -8.49
C PHE A 30 -2.68 1.68 -8.81
N LEU A 31 -2.43 2.01 -10.08
CA LEU A 31 -2.11 3.38 -10.51
C LEU A 31 -3.26 4.34 -10.23
N LEU A 32 -4.50 3.98 -10.58
CA LEU A 32 -5.68 4.81 -10.33
C LEU A 32 -5.84 5.09 -8.83
N LEU A 33 -5.74 4.06 -8.00
CA LEU A 33 -5.88 4.20 -6.56
C LEU A 33 -4.77 5.07 -5.97
N TYR A 34 -3.52 4.79 -6.32
CA TYR A 34 -2.38 5.57 -5.83
C TYR A 34 -2.44 7.05 -6.27
N SER A 35 -2.85 7.29 -7.52
CA SER A 35 -3.02 8.65 -8.05
C SER A 35 -4.14 9.40 -7.33
N SER A 36 -5.25 8.72 -7.00
CA SER A 36 -6.36 9.32 -6.26
C SER A 36 -5.95 9.76 -4.85
N LEU A 37 -5.11 8.97 -4.18
CA LEU A 37 -4.56 9.31 -2.86
C LEU A 37 -3.64 10.53 -2.94
N PHE A 38 -2.82 10.63 -3.99
CA PHE A 38 -1.92 11.76 -4.19
C PHE A 38 -2.66 13.07 -4.50
N ILE A 39 -3.73 13.02 -5.29
CA ILE A 39 -4.55 14.21 -5.59
C ILE A 39 -5.20 14.76 -4.31
N GLN A 40 -5.72 13.89 -3.44
CA GLN A 40 -6.27 14.33 -2.15
C GLN A 40 -5.22 15.00 -1.27
N ALA A 41 -3.99 14.47 -1.25
CA ALA A 41 -2.89 15.08 -0.52
C ALA A 41 -2.62 16.50 -1.03
N ILE A 42 -2.56 16.72 -2.35
CA ILE A 42 -2.33 18.05 -2.94
C ILE A 42 -3.43 19.05 -2.56
N ILE A 43 -4.71 18.64 -2.63
CA ILE A 43 -5.84 19.53 -2.32
C ILE A 43 -5.82 19.99 -0.86
N GLN A 44 -5.27 19.17 0.05
CA GLN A 44 -5.18 19.51 1.48
C GLN A 44 -3.93 20.34 1.85
N VAL A 45 -3.03 20.64 0.90
CA VAL A 45 -1.82 21.45 1.13
C VAL A 45 -2.18 22.95 1.04
N GLU A 46 -2.97 23.45 1.99
CA GLU A 46 -3.20 24.89 2.14
C GLU A 46 -2.13 25.59 3.01
N ILE A 47 -1.17 24.84 3.57
CA ILE A 47 -0.20 25.33 4.56
C ILE A 47 1.22 24.83 4.20
N LEU A 48 2.27 25.63 4.43
CA LEU A 48 3.69 25.27 4.24
C LEU A 48 4.06 23.89 4.82
N TRP A 49 3.52 23.58 6.00
CA TRP A 49 3.70 22.29 6.68
C TRP A 49 3.16 21.09 5.88
N GLY A 50 2.13 21.29 5.05
CA GLY A 50 1.58 20.26 4.18
C GLY A 50 2.56 19.87 3.07
N LEU A 51 3.32 20.83 2.53
CA LEU A 51 4.30 20.56 1.48
C LEU A 51 5.49 19.77 2.01
N GLU A 52 6.02 20.14 3.17
CA GLU A 52 7.14 19.41 3.82
C GLU A 52 6.75 17.96 4.11
N LEU A 53 5.58 17.76 4.71
CA LEU A 53 5.08 16.41 5.00
C LEU A 53 4.80 15.62 3.72
N ALA A 54 4.25 16.24 2.67
CA ALA A 54 4.06 15.57 1.38
C ALA A 54 5.39 15.14 0.73
N MET A 55 6.45 15.95 0.84
CA MET A 55 7.79 15.59 0.37
C MET A 55 8.36 14.41 1.15
N VAL A 56 8.21 14.40 2.49
CA VAL A 56 8.63 13.28 3.32
C VAL A 56 7.88 12.00 2.92
N GLN A 57 6.57 12.11 2.70
CA GLN A 57 5.76 10.98 2.25
C GLN A 57 6.24 10.45 0.90
N PHE A 58 6.47 11.34 -0.07
CA PHE A 58 7.00 10.96 -1.38
C PHE A 58 8.36 10.24 -1.29
N LEU A 59 9.25 10.71 -0.42
CA LEU A 59 10.53 10.04 -0.14
C LEU A 59 10.32 8.65 0.48
N ILE A 60 9.38 8.50 1.42
CA ILE A 60 8.99 7.20 1.98
C ILE A 60 8.52 6.27 0.86
N SER A 61 7.72 6.74 -0.09
CA SER A 61 7.23 5.92 -1.21
C SER A 61 8.37 5.44 -2.11
N ILE A 62 9.32 6.32 -2.45
CA ILE A 62 10.50 5.97 -3.26
C ILE A 62 11.36 4.94 -2.54
N LEU A 63 11.70 5.20 -1.28
CA LEU A 63 12.54 4.32 -0.47
C LEU A 63 11.86 2.97 -0.21
N GLY A 64 10.55 3.00 0.04
CA GLY A 64 9.71 1.82 0.20
C GLY A 64 9.67 0.97 -1.06
N LEU A 65 9.44 1.58 -2.23
CA LEU A 65 9.45 0.86 -3.50
C LEU A 65 10.83 0.27 -3.80
N TYR A 66 11.89 1.02 -3.56
CA TYR A 66 13.27 0.54 -3.69
C TYR A 66 13.55 -0.64 -2.75
N TYR A 67 13.11 -0.56 -1.49
CA TYR A 67 13.22 -1.64 -0.51
C TYR A 67 12.54 -2.92 -1.00
N VAL A 68 11.30 -2.84 -1.50
CA VAL A 68 10.55 -4.00 -2.01
C VAL A 68 11.22 -4.55 -3.28
N TYR A 69 11.69 -3.67 -4.17
CA TYR A 69 12.43 -4.09 -5.37
C TYR A 69 13.69 -4.88 -5.01
N ARG A 70 14.49 -4.40 -4.06
CA ARG A 70 15.69 -5.10 -3.58
C ARG A 70 15.36 -6.46 -2.94
N ARG A 71 14.25 -6.57 -2.22
CA ARG A 71 13.76 -7.85 -1.66
C ARG A 71 13.31 -8.83 -2.75
N SER A 72 12.84 -8.34 -3.89
CA SER A 72 12.37 -9.19 -4.99
C SER A 72 13.49 -9.99 -5.68
N ARG A 73 14.75 -9.52 -5.65
CA ARG A 73 15.90 -10.15 -6.34
C ARG A 73 15.64 -10.52 -7.82
N SER A 74 14.63 -9.92 -8.43
CA SER A 74 14.13 -10.25 -9.76
C SER A 74 14.48 -9.12 -10.74
N SER A 75 14.40 -9.40 -12.04
CA SER A 75 14.46 -8.33 -13.04
C SER A 75 13.31 -7.34 -12.85
N PHE A 76 13.47 -6.08 -13.27
CA PHE A 76 12.46 -5.05 -13.08
C PHE A 76 11.09 -5.43 -13.65
N LYS A 77 11.06 -6.08 -14.83
CA LYS A 77 9.81 -6.56 -15.43
C LYS A 77 9.09 -7.57 -14.54
N VAL A 78 9.82 -8.59 -14.07
CA VAL A 78 9.27 -9.63 -13.19
C VAL A 78 8.85 -9.04 -11.85
N PHE A 79 9.62 -8.08 -11.33
CA PHE A 79 9.26 -7.33 -10.13
C PHE A 79 7.92 -6.63 -10.29
N VAL A 80 7.71 -5.84 -11.35
CA VAL A 80 6.43 -5.13 -11.56
C VAL A 80 5.27 -6.13 -11.67
N GLU A 81 5.45 -7.22 -12.42
CA GLU A 81 4.41 -8.25 -12.57
C GLU A 81 4.02 -8.94 -11.25
N ARG A 82 4.96 -9.10 -10.31
CA ARG A 82 4.72 -9.69 -8.97
C ARG A 82 4.23 -8.64 -7.97
N PHE A 83 4.82 -7.45 -7.99
CA PHE A 83 4.55 -6.36 -7.05
C PHE A 83 3.12 -5.88 -7.15
N THR A 84 2.68 -5.54 -8.35
CA THR A 84 1.38 -4.90 -8.57
C THR A 84 0.18 -5.70 -8.04
N PRO A 85 0.01 -7.01 -8.34
CA PRO A 85 -1.10 -7.79 -7.80
C PRO A 85 -1.03 -7.96 -6.27
N VAL A 86 0.18 -8.16 -5.72
CA VAL A 86 0.38 -8.30 -4.27
C VAL A 86 0.08 -6.99 -3.54
N ALA A 87 0.62 -5.88 -4.05
CA ALA A 87 0.40 -4.54 -3.52
C ALA A 87 -1.08 -4.17 -3.59
N TRP A 88 -1.76 -4.44 -4.69
CA TRP A 88 -3.20 -4.20 -4.83
C TRP A 88 -4.01 -4.95 -3.76
N VAL A 89 -3.83 -6.26 -3.64
CA VAL A 89 -4.57 -7.06 -2.65
C VAL A 89 -4.29 -6.56 -1.23
N PHE A 90 -3.04 -6.23 -0.93
CA PHE A 90 -2.68 -5.74 0.39
C PHE A 90 -3.26 -4.35 0.68
N ILE A 91 -3.21 -3.42 -0.28
CA ILE A 91 -3.78 -2.08 -0.15
C ILE A 91 -5.29 -2.17 0.07
N VAL A 92 -6.02 -2.95 -0.74
CA VAL A 92 -7.48 -3.08 -0.60
C VAL A 92 -7.86 -3.62 0.78
N ARG A 93 -7.15 -4.64 1.29
CA ARG A 93 -7.36 -5.14 2.66
C ARG A 93 -7.06 -4.08 3.70
N SER A 94 -5.97 -3.35 3.53
CA SER A 94 -5.53 -2.35 4.49
C SER A 94 -6.48 -1.15 4.52
N MET A 95 -7.05 -0.75 3.38
CA MET A 95 -8.11 0.26 3.30
C MET A 95 -9.37 -0.17 4.05
N PHE A 96 -9.79 -1.44 3.93
CA PHE A 96 -10.93 -1.96 4.68
C PHE A 96 -10.71 -1.82 6.20
N PHE A 97 -9.55 -2.24 6.71
CA PHE A 97 -9.23 -2.09 8.13
C PHE A 97 -9.07 -0.62 8.54
N MET A 98 -8.52 0.22 7.66
CA MET A 98 -8.37 1.66 7.91
C MET A 98 -9.74 2.34 8.01
N MET A 99 -10.72 1.99 7.16
CA MET A 99 -12.09 2.49 7.27
C MET A 99 -12.73 2.10 8.60
N LEU A 100 -12.57 0.84 9.05
CA LEU A 100 -13.05 0.40 10.35
C LEU A 100 -12.38 1.17 11.49
N GLY A 101 -11.06 1.41 11.40
CA GLY A 101 -10.31 2.21 12.36
C GLY A 101 -10.82 3.66 12.42
N MET A 102 -11.00 4.31 11.27
CA MET A 102 -11.52 5.68 11.20
C MET A 102 -12.94 5.80 11.74
N LEU A 103 -13.81 4.82 11.45
CA LEU A 103 -15.15 4.76 12.03
C LEU A 103 -15.09 4.63 13.56
N ASN A 104 -14.21 3.77 14.08
CA ASN A 104 -14.01 3.62 15.52
C ASN A 104 -13.53 4.94 16.16
N LEU A 105 -12.55 5.61 15.55
CA LEU A 105 -12.04 6.90 16.03
C LEU A 105 -13.13 7.98 16.00
N TYR A 106 -13.97 8.00 14.97
CA TYR A 106 -15.11 8.91 14.88
C TYR A 106 -16.10 8.70 16.04
N VAL A 107 -16.47 7.44 16.32
CA VAL A 107 -17.37 7.09 17.44
C VAL A 107 -16.73 7.45 18.78
N MET A 108 -15.45 7.14 18.99
CA MET A 108 -14.73 7.49 20.22
C MET A 108 -14.63 9.00 20.43
N THR A 109 -14.41 9.76 19.36
CA THR A 109 -14.43 11.23 19.39
C THR A 109 -15.78 11.75 19.85
N TRP A 110 -16.86 11.20 19.31
CA TRP A 110 -18.23 11.61 19.65
C TRP A 110 -18.59 11.26 21.10
N LEU A 111 -18.17 10.09 21.58
CA LEU A 111 -18.48 9.63 22.95
C LEU A 111 -17.63 10.28 24.04
N PHE A 112 -16.34 10.52 23.78
CA PHE A 112 -15.37 10.92 24.81
C PHE A 112 -14.76 12.31 24.59
N GLY A 113 -15.09 13.00 23.49
CA GLY A 113 -14.65 14.37 23.25
C GLY A 113 -13.20 14.53 22.77
N PHE A 114 -12.59 13.49 22.19
CA PHE A 114 -11.19 13.51 21.72
C PHE A 114 -10.95 14.29 20.40
N GLY A 115 -11.81 15.22 20.02
CA GLY A 115 -11.80 15.87 18.70
C GLY A 115 -10.48 16.58 18.39
N ASP A 116 -9.87 17.18 19.41
CA ASP A 116 -8.64 17.96 19.29
C ASP A 116 -7.40 17.10 18.95
N LEU A 117 -7.46 15.78 19.15
CA LEU A 117 -6.38 14.86 18.77
C LEU A 117 -6.40 14.54 17.27
N PHE A 118 -7.52 14.73 16.57
CA PHE A 118 -7.69 14.41 15.16
C PHE A 118 -7.41 15.61 14.26
N THR A 119 -6.23 16.21 14.43
CA THR A 119 -5.75 17.29 13.55
C THR A 119 -5.24 16.74 12.22
N ALA A 120 -5.26 17.56 11.17
CA ALA A 120 -4.68 17.22 9.86
C ALA A 120 -3.21 16.76 9.97
N LYS A 121 -2.43 17.36 10.87
CA LYS A 121 -1.04 16.99 11.16
C LYS A 121 -0.93 15.56 11.70
N ASN A 122 -1.75 15.21 12.70
CA ASN A 122 -1.71 13.87 13.28
C ASN A 122 -2.16 12.81 12.27
N SER A 123 -3.14 13.13 11.43
CA SER A 123 -3.60 12.26 10.34
C SER A 123 -2.48 11.98 9.33
N LEU A 124 -1.67 12.98 8.96
CA LEU A 124 -0.52 12.80 8.06
C LEU A 124 0.55 11.89 8.66
N ILE A 125 0.89 12.09 9.95
CA ILE A 125 1.88 11.25 10.65
C ILE A 125 1.40 9.79 10.70
N ILE A 126 0.14 9.55 11.04
CA ILE A 126 -0.46 8.20 11.05
C ILE A 126 -0.39 7.59 9.63
N GLY A 127 -0.69 8.37 8.59
CA GLY A 127 -0.58 7.96 7.19
C GLY A 127 0.84 7.52 6.82
N MET A 128 1.86 8.28 7.22
CA MET A 128 3.27 7.92 6.99
C MET A 128 3.66 6.62 7.70
N CYS A 129 3.28 6.46 8.97
CA CYS A 129 3.53 5.22 9.71
C CYS A 129 2.87 4.02 9.04
N PHE A 130 1.64 4.19 8.57
CA PHE A 130 0.90 3.17 7.86
C PHE A 130 1.56 2.82 6.51
N GLU A 131 2.02 3.80 5.76
CA GLU A 131 2.74 3.59 4.49
C GLU A 131 4.05 2.82 4.70
N LEU A 132 4.81 3.15 5.74
CA LEU A 132 6.02 2.39 6.11
C LEU A 132 5.70 0.93 6.43
N LEU A 133 4.65 0.68 7.22
CA LEU A 133 4.18 -0.68 7.53
C LEU A 133 3.72 -1.42 6.27
N LEU A 134 3.08 -0.71 5.34
CA LEU A 134 2.60 -1.25 4.09
C LEU A 134 3.75 -1.72 3.19
N TYR A 135 4.77 -0.88 2.98
CA TYR A 135 5.96 -1.28 2.21
C TYR A 135 6.74 -2.40 2.88
N TRP A 136 6.90 -2.35 4.21
CA TRP A 136 7.53 -3.42 4.97
C TRP A 136 6.82 -4.76 4.73
N ARG A 137 5.49 -4.75 4.80
CA ARG A 137 4.69 -5.98 4.68
C ARG A 137 4.59 -6.50 3.25
N ILE A 138 4.44 -5.62 2.26
CA ILE A 138 4.53 -6.01 0.85
C ILE A 138 5.91 -6.59 0.56
N GLY A 139 6.98 -5.99 1.08
CA GLY A 139 8.34 -6.51 0.98
C GLY A 139 8.47 -7.93 1.51
N LYS A 140 7.84 -8.24 2.64
CA LYS A 140 7.77 -9.61 3.17
C LYS A 140 7.01 -10.58 2.28
N HIS A 141 5.89 -10.14 1.68
CA HIS A 141 5.15 -10.98 0.75
C HIS A 141 5.93 -11.26 -0.54
N ILE A 142 6.63 -10.26 -1.08
CA ILE A 142 7.48 -10.42 -2.27
C ILE A 142 8.68 -11.30 -1.98
N GLU A 143 9.36 -11.11 -0.83
CA GLU A 143 10.45 -11.98 -0.39
C GLU A 143 10.02 -13.46 -0.30
N SER A 144 8.80 -13.72 0.18
CA SER A 144 8.28 -15.09 0.29
C SER A 144 8.10 -15.79 -1.07
N LEU A 145 7.87 -15.05 -2.16
CA LEU A 145 7.77 -15.64 -3.50
C LEU A 145 9.10 -16.23 -3.96
N ASN A 146 10.21 -15.61 -3.62
CA ASN A 146 11.55 -16.07 -4.01
C ASN A 146 11.96 -17.35 -3.29
N VAL A 147 11.54 -17.50 -2.03
CA VAL A 147 11.81 -18.72 -1.25
C VAL A 147 11.07 -19.91 -1.87
N ILE A 148 9.81 -19.72 -2.27
CA ILE A 148 9.01 -20.77 -2.90
C ILE A 148 9.61 -21.15 -4.27
N GLU A 149 10.09 -20.18 -5.04
CA GLU A 149 10.76 -20.40 -6.32
C GLU A 149 12.10 -21.16 -6.19
N SER A 150 12.77 -21.10 -5.02
CA SER A 150 14.01 -21.87 -4.78
C SER A 150 13.78 -23.31 -4.32
N VAL A 151 12.55 -23.66 -3.94
CA VAL A 151 12.17 -25.00 -3.45
C VAL A 151 11.52 -25.84 -4.56
N ASN A 152 10.97 -25.19 -5.59
CA ASN A 152 10.43 -25.82 -6.79
C ASN A 152 11.47 -25.89 -7.90
#